data_AF-A0A537WY11-F1
#
_entry.id   AF-A0A537WY11-F1
#
_cell.length_a   1.000
_cell.length_b   1.000
_cell.length_c   1.000
_cell.angle_alpha   90.00
_cell.angle_beta   90.00
_cell.angle_gamma   90.00
#
_symmetry.space_group_name_H-M   'P 1'
#
loop_
_entity.id
_entity.type
_entity.pdbx_description
1 polymer ?
#
loop_
_entity_poly.entity_id
_entity_poly.type
_entity_poly.pdbx_seq_one_letter_code
_entity_poly.pdbx_strand_id
1 'polypeptide(L)'
;MKDNPNEDNATTRTDGRPNRRSTTISIGAGILLILALVGASVAIGRNGSTLQSPAAPVPMAIAGASASPATSPQSDLTTVQAVVQTANDEQQQAFAQNDPTLMQDTATAGYYAQLVQVDAALRSAGVTAIQLLSLNFGQSTVQGSSAQVSTTETWRATYTDGTTTEDTSINNYSLVLVGLDWKISGDTQPSANIPPGATPGGPPATVGSTSRNWSGYVASGGTFTAVSATWTVPTVSASTSGASARADATWVGIGGATSTDLVQAGTQATVTNGVVQYSAWVETLPQASRDVSLAVTAGDTVTVSLAQQTAGTWNITIQNTTSGDVYNGTVTYPSSVSSAEWIEEAPTAGKGGVVVLDRFGTVQFTNASAVKDGQTLTPAAAGATAVTMVNNKTGVTLATPSALGPDGESFAVTRG
;
A
#
# COMPACT_ATOMS: atom_id res chain seq x y z
N MET A 1 56.07 -46.87 1.95
CA MET A 1 56.97 -47.71 1.15
C MET A 1 56.41 -49.13 1.18
N LYS A 2 56.23 -49.74 0.00
CA LYS A 2 55.71 -51.10 -0.32
C LYS A 2 54.20 -51.26 -0.58
N ASP A 3 53.83 -51.01 -1.85
CA ASP A 3 53.35 -51.97 -2.88
C ASP A 3 52.41 -53.14 -2.51
N ASN A 4 51.18 -53.07 -3.07
CA ASN A 4 50.36 -54.01 -3.92
C ASN A 4 50.77 -55.50 -4.11
N PRO A 5 49.94 -56.41 -4.75
CA PRO A 5 48.51 -56.42 -5.14
C PRO A 5 47.81 -57.82 -4.96
N ASN A 6 46.72 -58.09 -5.72
CA ASN A 6 45.94 -59.33 -5.99
C ASN A 6 44.61 -59.52 -5.21
N GLU A 7 43.50 -59.98 -5.77
CA GLU A 7 43.06 -60.31 -7.15
C GLU A 7 41.51 -60.47 -7.12
N ASP A 8 40.92 -60.57 -8.31
CA ASP A 8 39.49 -60.63 -8.65
C ASP A 8 38.59 -61.59 -7.84
N ASN A 9 37.33 -61.17 -7.60
CA ASN A 9 36.19 -62.05 -7.85
C ASN A 9 34.91 -61.27 -8.14
N ALA A 10 34.31 -61.56 -9.29
CA ALA A 10 33.03 -61.03 -9.74
C ALA A 10 31.88 -61.81 -9.10
N THR A 11 30.93 -61.09 -8.47
CA THR A 11 29.57 -61.63 -8.27
C THR A 11 28.57 -60.52 -8.55
N THR A 12 27.75 -60.76 -9.57
CA THR A 12 26.59 -59.99 -9.97
C THR A 12 25.59 -59.94 -8.81
N ARG A 13 25.24 -58.72 -8.37
CA ARG A 13 24.09 -58.48 -7.50
C ARG A 13 23.33 -57.26 -8.01
N THR A 14 22.08 -57.50 -8.36
CA THR A 14 21.07 -56.54 -8.78
C THR A 14 20.65 -55.63 -7.63
N ASP A 15 20.20 -54.44 -8.03
CA ASP A 15 19.29 -53.51 -7.37
C ASP A 15 19.77 -52.67 -6.18
N GLY A 16 19.55 -51.35 -6.34
CA GLY A 16 19.46 -50.41 -5.23
C GLY A 16 20.38 -49.19 -5.31
N ARG A 17 20.50 -48.49 -6.45
CA ARG A 17 20.97 -47.10 -6.40
C ARG A 17 19.87 -46.24 -5.78
N PRO A 18 20.12 -45.48 -4.70
CA PRO A 18 19.15 -44.53 -4.20
C PRO A 18 18.94 -43.45 -5.27
N ASN A 19 17.68 -43.26 -5.65
CA ASN A 19 17.23 -42.13 -6.46
C ASN A 19 17.80 -40.84 -5.85
N ARG A 20 18.71 -40.18 -6.58
CA ARG A 20 18.96 -38.76 -6.36
C ARG A 20 17.63 -38.07 -6.63
N ARG A 21 16.88 -37.78 -5.56
CA ARG A 21 15.84 -36.75 -5.61
C ARG A 21 16.58 -35.46 -5.89
N SER A 22 16.60 -35.05 -7.15
CA SER A 22 16.79 -33.65 -7.50
C SER A 22 15.70 -32.90 -6.77
N THR A 23 16.05 -32.23 -5.68
CA THR A 23 15.19 -31.23 -5.05
C THR A 23 15.14 -30.08 -6.04
N THR A 24 14.17 -30.12 -6.95
CA THR A 24 13.79 -28.95 -7.73
C THR A 24 13.33 -27.92 -6.71
N ILE A 25 14.16 -26.90 -6.47
CA ILE A 25 13.76 -25.71 -5.72
C ILE A 25 12.73 -25.03 -6.61
N SER A 26 11.45 -25.23 -6.30
CA SER A 26 10.37 -24.47 -6.92
C SER A 26 10.49 -23.03 -6.43
N ILE A 27 11.11 -22.17 -7.25
CA ILE A 27 11.12 -20.72 -7.06
C ILE A 27 9.71 -20.23 -7.43
N GLY A 28 8.85 -20.09 -6.43
CA GLY A 28 7.53 -19.49 -6.60
C GLY A 28 7.67 -17.97 -6.70
N ALA A 29 7.79 -17.44 -7.92
CA ALA A 29 7.78 -16.00 -8.18
C ALA A 29 6.33 -15.53 -8.41
N GLY A 30 5.59 -15.23 -7.33
CA GLY A 30 4.28 -14.59 -7.44
C GLY A 30 4.35 -13.29 -8.24
N ILE A 31 3.32 -13.03 -9.05
CA ILE A 31 3.18 -11.80 -9.84
C ILE A 31 2.68 -10.72 -8.87
N LEU A 32 3.50 -9.72 -8.54
CA LEU A 32 3.02 -8.51 -7.89
C LEU A 32 2.72 -7.47 -8.97
N LEU A 33 1.45 -7.21 -9.23
CA LEU A 33 1.01 -6.07 -10.03
C LEU A 33 0.92 -4.86 -9.09
N ILE A 34 1.93 -3.98 -9.11
CA ILE A 34 2.03 -2.81 -8.23
C ILE A 34 1.38 -1.60 -8.93
N LEU A 35 0.27 -1.08 -8.41
CA LEU A 35 -0.34 0.18 -8.89
C LEU A 35 -0.50 1.17 -7.73
N ALA A 36 0.18 2.32 -7.85
CA ALA A 36 0.25 3.39 -6.84
C ALA A 36 -0.55 4.62 -7.29
N LEU A 37 -1.44 5.16 -6.45
CA LEU A 37 -2.25 6.35 -6.74
C LEU A 37 -1.44 7.66 -6.79
N VAL A 38 -1.78 8.54 -7.75
CA VAL A 38 -1.60 9.99 -7.63
C VAL A 38 -2.86 10.71 -8.13
N GLY A 39 -3.50 11.48 -7.25
CA GLY A 39 -4.61 12.38 -7.58
C GLY A 39 -4.12 13.74 -8.07
N ALA A 40 -4.74 14.27 -9.12
CA ALA A 40 -4.53 15.64 -9.60
C ALA A 40 -5.89 16.38 -9.65
N SER A 41 -6.01 17.47 -8.89
CA SER A 41 -7.13 18.41 -8.97
C SER A 41 -6.70 19.66 -9.74
N VAL A 42 -7.39 19.96 -10.84
CA VAL A 42 -7.27 21.23 -11.56
C VAL A 42 -8.31 22.20 -11.02
N ALA A 43 -7.88 23.26 -10.37
CA ALA A 43 -8.73 24.38 -9.97
C ALA A 43 -8.86 25.39 -11.12
N ILE A 44 -10.08 25.65 -11.59
CA ILE A 44 -10.39 26.82 -12.41
C ILE A 44 -11.29 27.74 -11.59
N GLY A 45 -10.77 28.93 -11.26
CA GLY A 45 -11.53 29.98 -10.60
C GLY A 45 -12.44 30.72 -11.58
N ARG A 46 -13.55 31.27 -11.06
CA ARG A 46 -14.17 32.50 -11.59
C ARG A 46 -15.14 33.14 -10.59
N ASN A 47 -14.98 34.45 -10.45
CA ASN A 47 -15.70 35.37 -9.57
C ASN A 47 -17.16 35.64 -10.00
N GLY A 48 -18.02 35.96 -9.03
CA GLY A 48 -18.84 37.18 -9.08
C GLY A 48 -20.37 37.07 -9.22
N SER A 49 -21.07 37.42 -8.12
CA SER A 49 -22.23 38.34 -8.06
C SER A 49 -23.69 37.83 -8.15
N THR A 50 -24.28 37.65 -6.96
CA THR A 50 -25.58 38.16 -6.42
C THR A 50 -26.93 38.08 -7.16
N LEU A 51 -27.89 37.40 -6.48
CA LEU A 51 -29.29 37.75 -6.13
C LEU A 51 -30.34 38.06 -7.22
N GLN A 52 -31.36 37.21 -7.37
CA GLN A 52 -32.78 37.44 -6.95
C GLN A 52 -33.76 36.39 -7.52
N SER A 53 -34.73 36.02 -6.70
CA SER A 53 -36.04 35.39 -7.02
C SER A 53 -37.12 36.35 -6.46
N PRO A 54 -38.45 36.25 -6.70
CA PRO A 54 -39.23 35.16 -7.29
C PRO A 54 -40.42 35.57 -8.22
N ALA A 55 -41.12 34.60 -8.83
CA ALA A 55 -42.60 34.46 -8.88
C ALA A 55 -43.11 33.61 -10.08
N ALA A 56 -44.10 32.76 -9.81
CA ALA A 56 -44.93 31.98 -10.76
C ALA A 56 -46.39 32.50 -10.72
N PRO A 57 -47.44 31.87 -11.31
CA PRO A 57 -47.60 30.94 -12.45
C PRO A 57 -48.80 31.29 -13.40
N VAL A 58 -48.93 30.69 -14.61
CA VAL A 58 -50.20 30.16 -15.24
C VAL A 58 -49.94 29.43 -16.59
N PRO A 59 -50.84 28.55 -17.13
CA PRO A 59 -50.49 27.26 -17.75
C PRO A 59 -50.95 27.05 -19.22
N MET A 60 -50.81 25.79 -19.71
CA MET A 60 -51.16 25.18 -21.02
C MET A 60 -50.08 25.35 -22.12
N ALA A 61 -49.64 24.34 -22.88
CA ALA A 61 -50.26 23.09 -23.29
C ALA A 61 -49.22 21.98 -23.48
N ILE A 62 -49.69 20.76 -23.27
CA ILE A 62 -49.08 19.46 -23.58
C ILE A 62 -48.57 19.37 -25.02
N ALA A 63 -47.25 19.36 -25.17
CA ALA A 63 -46.57 18.76 -26.32
C ALA A 63 -45.62 17.70 -25.76
N GLY A 64 -45.80 16.44 -26.17
CA GLY A 64 -45.01 15.31 -25.71
C GLY A 64 -43.53 15.54 -25.97
N ALA A 65 -42.81 15.93 -24.92
CA ALA A 65 -41.37 15.77 -24.87
C ALA A 65 -41.11 14.28 -24.72
N SER A 66 -40.60 13.66 -25.78
CA SER A 66 -39.88 12.40 -25.71
C SER A 66 -38.93 12.50 -24.52
N ALA A 67 -39.20 11.72 -23.47
CA ALA A 67 -38.27 11.57 -22.37
C ALA A 67 -36.93 11.19 -22.98
N SER A 68 -35.91 12.02 -22.79
CA SER A 68 -34.53 11.55 -22.91
C SER A 68 -34.42 10.31 -22.03
N PRO A 69 -33.82 9.21 -22.50
CA PRO A 69 -33.74 8.02 -21.67
C PRO A 69 -32.96 8.40 -20.42
N ALA A 70 -33.64 8.43 -19.28
CA ALA A 70 -32.97 8.47 -18.00
C ALA A 70 -32.11 7.20 -17.95
N THR A 71 -30.80 7.35 -18.11
CA THR A 71 -29.84 6.27 -17.88
C THR A 71 -30.05 5.81 -16.45
N SER A 72 -30.56 4.60 -16.31
CA SER A 72 -30.80 3.99 -15.00
C SER A 72 -29.47 3.81 -14.27
N PRO A 73 -29.38 3.92 -12.94
CA PRO A 73 -28.16 3.61 -12.18
C PRO A 73 -27.56 2.23 -12.52
N GLN A 74 -28.40 1.30 -12.96
CA GLN A 74 -27.99 -0.03 -13.40
C GLN A 74 -27.26 -0.04 -14.76
N SER A 75 -27.57 0.88 -15.68
CA SER A 75 -26.82 1.00 -16.94
C SER A 75 -25.40 1.50 -16.69
N ASP A 76 -25.25 2.48 -15.79
CA ASP A 76 -23.94 3.05 -15.46
C ASP A 76 -23.05 2.03 -14.74
N LEU A 77 -23.63 1.18 -13.87
CA LEU A 77 -22.92 0.07 -13.21
C LEU A 77 -22.36 -0.93 -14.22
N THR A 78 -23.18 -1.38 -15.19
CA THR A 78 -22.72 -2.27 -16.25
C THR A 78 -21.65 -1.62 -17.12
N THR A 79 -21.75 -0.31 -17.38
CA THR A 79 -20.74 0.43 -18.15
C THR A 79 -19.41 0.46 -17.41
N VAL A 80 -19.37 0.78 -16.12
CA VAL A 80 -18.09 0.83 -15.38
C VAL A 80 -17.44 -0.54 -15.21
N GLN A 81 -18.24 -1.60 -15.04
CA GLN A 81 -17.72 -2.98 -15.04
C GLN A 81 -17.16 -3.38 -16.40
N ALA A 82 -17.83 -2.99 -17.50
CA ALA A 82 -17.33 -3.22 -18.84
C ALA A 82 -15.98 -2.53 -19.09
N VAL A 83 -15.81 -1.28 -18.63
CA VAL A 83 -14.54 -0.56 -18.73
C VAL A 83 -13.41 -1.30 -18.02
N VAL A 84 -13.64 -1.85 -16.82
CA VAL A 84 -12.63 -2.65 -16.10
C VAL A 84 -12.27 -3.93 -16.84
N GLN A 85 -13.27 -4.64 -17.40
CA GLN A 85 -13.00 -5.82 -18.25
C GLN A 85 -12.15 -5.44 -19.46
N THR A 86 -12.52 -4.38 -20.19
CA THR A 86 -11.78 -3.93 -21.38
C THR A 86 -10.35 -3.51 -21.02
N ALA A 87 -10.15 -2.79 -19.90
CA ALA A 87 -8.82 -2.39 -19.43
C ALA A 87 -7.90 -3.60 -19.16
N ASN A 88 -8.44 -4.65 -18.55
CA ASN A 88 -7.69 -5.88 -18.31
C ASN A 88 -7.33 -6.60 -19.63
N ASP A 89 -8.26 -6.65 -20.59
CA ASP A 89 -8.01 -7.22 -21.91
C ASP A 89 -6.95 -6.41 -22.69
N GLU A 90 -7.00 -5.08 -22.60
CA GLU A 90 -6.03 -4.16 -23.21
C GLU A 90 -4.65 -4.31 -22.60
N GLN A 91 -4.52 -4.42 -21.27
CA GLN A 91 -3.22 -4.61 -20.64
C GLN A 91 -2.57 -5.92 -21.10
N GLN A 92 -3.34 -7.01 -21.17
CA GLN A 92 -2.87 -8.28 -21.70
C GLN A 92 -2.36 -8.15 -23.14
N GLN A 93 -3.12 -7.45 -24.00
CA GLN A 93 -2.76 -7.24 -25.40
C GLN A 93 -1.55 -6.31 -25.57
N ALA A 94 -1.52 -5.22 -24.80
CA ALA A 94 -0.42 -4.26 -24.75
C ALA A 94 0.88 -4.95 -24.35
N PHE A 95 0.81 -5.84 -23.35
CA PHE A 95 1.95 -6.63 -22.92
C PHE A 95 2.47 -7.52 -24.06
N ALA A 96 1.58 -8.29 -24.68
CA ALA A 96 1.90 -9.22 -25.76
C ALA A 96 2.44 -8.55 -27.02
N GLN A 97 1.92 -7.38 -27.38
CA GLN A 97 2.31 -6.64 -28.59
C GLN A 97 3.47 -5.67 -28.37
N ASN A 98 3.86 -5.45 -27.11
CA ASN A 98 4.79 -4.38 -26.73
C ASN A 98 4.31 -3.01 -27.23
N ASP A 99 3.00 -2.79 -27.15
CA ASP A 99 2.33 -1.55 -27.53
C ASP A 99 1.47 -1.04 -26.36
N PRO A 100 2.03 -0.22 -25.47
CA PRO A 100 1.27 0.29 -24.34
C PRO A 100 0.08 1.17 -24.76
N THR A 101 0.08 1.74 -25.97
CA THR A 101 -0.94 2.73 -26.37
C THR A 101 -2.35 2.17 -26.38
N LEU A 102 -2.49 0.85 -26.44
CA LEU A 102 -3.76 0.14 -26.34
C LEU A 102 -4.48 0.36 -25.00
N MET A 103 -3.79 0.78 -23.93
CA MET A 103 -4.40 1.01 -22.60
C MET A 103 -4.90 2.45 -22.40
N GLN A 104 -4.79 3.34 -23.41
CA GLN A 104 -5.09 4.77 -23.25
C GLN A 104 -6.58 5.11 -23.26
N ASP A 105 -7.42 4.25 -23.84
CA ASP A 105 -8.87 4.45 -23.96
C ASP A 105 -9.58 4.20 -22.63
N THR A 106 -9.19 3.18 -21.87
CA THR A 106 -9.79 2.86 -20.56
C THR A 106 -9.09 3.54 -19.40
N ALA A 107 -7.87 4.06 -19.57
CA ALA A 107 -7.12 4.73 -18.50
C ALA A 107 -7.17 6.27 -18.57
N THR A 108 -7.11 6.93 -17.41
CA THR A 108 -6.67 8.33 -17.32
C THR A 108 -5.18 8.46 -17.63
N ALA A 109 -4.70 9.65 -17.98
CA ALA A 109 -3.27 9.84 -18.29
C ALA A 109 -2.32 9.44 -17.14
N GLY A 110 -2.74 9.68 -15.89
CA GLY A 110 -1.96 9.28 -14.71
C GLY A 110 -1.90 7.77 -14.54
N TYR A 111 -3.06 7.10 -14.60
CA TYR A 111 -3.14 5.64 -14.49
C TYR A 111 -2.47 4.92 -15.66
N TYR A 112 -2.60 5.45 -16.88
CA TYR A 112 -1.89 4.97 -18.07
C TYR A 112 -0.37 4.96 -17.87
N ALA A 113 0.20 6.06 -17.36
CA ALA A 113 1.64 6.14 -17.12
C ALA A 113 2.12 5.10 -16.09
N GLN A 114 1.26 4.73 -15.12
CA GLN A 114 1.55 3.68 -14.15
C GLN A 114 1.52 2.29 -14.80
N LEU A 115 0.50 1.99 -15.61
CA LEU A 115 0.41 0.73 -16.35
C LEU A 115 1.64 0.52 -17.24
N VAL A 116 2.13 1.57 -17.91
CA VAL A 116 3.38 1.51 -18.69
C VAL A 116 4.58 1.11 -17.82
N GLN A 117 4.69 1.63 -16.60
CA GLN A 117 5.77 1.29 -15.68
C GLN A 117 5.67 -0.16 -15.18
N VAL A 118 4.45 -0.62 -14.87
CA VAL A 118 4.16 -2.02 -14.50
C VAL A 118 4.59 -2.97 -15.60
N ASP A 119 4.18 -2.68 -16.83
CA ASP A 119 4.51 -3.45 -18.03
C ASP A 119 6.02 -3.51 -18.29
N ALA A 120 6.73 -2.41 -18.07
CA ALA A 120 8.19 -2.36 -18.18
C ALA A 120 8.86 -3.18 -17.07
N ALA A 121 8.36 -3.11 -15.84
CA ALA A 121 8.88 -3.85 -14.70
C ALA A 121 8.72 -5.37 -14.89
N LEU A 122 7.54 -5.84 -15.30
CA LEU A 122 7.28 -7.26 -15.61
C LEU A 122 8.23 -7.80 -16.68
N ARG A 123 8.46 -7.05 -17.77
CA ARG A 123 9.44 -7.42 -18.79
C ARG A 123 10.87 -7.48 -18.24
N SER A 124 11.25 -6.51 -17.41
CA SER A 124 12.57 -6.50 -16.76
C SER A 124 12.79 -7.67 -15.81
N ALA A 125 11.71 -8.19 -15.21
CA ALA A 125 11.69 -9.39 -14.38
C ALA A 125 11.69 -10.70 -15.18
N GLY A 126 11.72 -10.64 -16.51
CA GLY A 126 11.79 -11.81 -17.40
C GLY A 126 10.44 -12.42 -17.75
N VAL A 127 9.33 -11.72 -17.51
CA VAL A 127 7.99 -12.11 -17.96
C VAL A 127 7.86 -11.88 -19.47
N THR A 128 7.42 -12.92 -20.18
CA THR A 128 7.24 -12.94 -21.65
C THR A 128 5.77 -12.93 -22.06
N ALA A 129 4.86 -13.31 -21.17
CA ALA A 129 3.42 -13.19 -21.38
C ALA A 129 2.71 -13.00 -20.03
N ILE A 130 1.64 -12.22 -20.03
CA ILE A 130 0.64 -12.20 -18.96
C ILE A 130 -0.69 -12.69 -19.52
N GLN A 131 -1.52 -13.32 -18.68
CA GLN A 131 -2.81 -13.84 -19.06
C GLN A 131 -3.82 -13.71 -17.91
N LEU A 132 -4.97 -13.08 -18.16
CA LEU A 132 -6.08 -13.08 -17.22
C LEU A 132 -6.80 -14.43 -17.29
N LEU A 133 -6.76 -15.18 -16.19
CA LEU A 133 -7.40 -16.50 -16.07
C LEU A 133 -8.82 -16.40 -15.52
N SER A 134 -9.05 -15.47 -14.58
CA SER A 134 -10.37 -15.26 -14.00
C SER A 134 -10.57 -13.79 -13.64
N LEU A 135 -11.80 -13.30 -13.84
CA LEU A 135 -12.25 -11.98 -13.39
C LEU A 135 -13.64 -12.14 -12.78
N ASN A 136 -13.76 -11.85 -11.50
CA ASN A 136 -15.03 -11.90 -10.78
C ASN A 136 -15.32 -10.51 -10.22
N PHE A 137 -16.42 -9.90 -10.66
CA PHE A 137 -16.85 -8.62 -10.13
C PHE A 137 -17.43 -8.77 -8.72
N GLY A 138 -16.93 -7.94 -7.80
CA GLY A 138 -17.44 -7.77 -6.45
C GLY A 138 -18.36 -6.56 -6.33
N GLN A 139 -18.34 -5.92 -5.16
CA GLN A 139 -19.13 -4.72 -4.92
C GLN A 139 -18.71 -3.60 -5.88
N SER A 140 -19.69 -3.03 -6.58
CA SER A 140 -19.49 -1.91 -7.49
C SER A 140 -20.46 -0.79 -7.12
N THR A 141 -20.02 0.46 -7.13
CA THR A 141 -20.85 1.64 -6.84
C THR A 141 -20.57 2.74 -7.84
N VAL A 142 -21.61 3.45 -8.25
CA VAL A 142 -21.51 4.65 -9.10
C VAL A 142 -22.11 5.82 -8.32
N GLN A 143 -21.35 6.91 -8.23
CA GLN A 143 -21.73 8.14 -7.55
C GLN A 143 -21.41 9.34 -8.45
N GLY A 144 -22.43 9.80 -9.19
CA GLY A 144 -22.28 10.91 -10.14
C GLY A 144 -21.23 10.60 -11.21
N SER A 145 -20.14 11.38 -11.23
CA SER A 145 -19.03 11.23 -12.17
C SER A 145 -17.87 10.37 -11.63
N SER A 146 -18.08 9.60 -10.57
CA SER A 146 -17.10 8.69 -9.98
C SER A 146 -17.70 7.31 -9.75
N ALA A 147 -16.88 6.26 -9.81
CA ALA A 147 -17.30 4.90 -9.51
C ALA A 147 -16.17 4.11 -8.86
N GLN A 148 -16.55 3.14 -8.03
CA GLN A 148 -15.66 2.14 -7.46
C GLN A 148 -16.09 0.77 -7.96
N VAL A 149 -15.17 -0.02 -8.48
CA VAL A 149 -15.43 -1.40 -8.95
C VAL A 149 -14.43 -2.32 -8.27
N SER A 150 -14.93 -3.21 -7.41
CA SER A 150 -14.11 -4.27 -6.83
C SER A 150 -14.12 -5.50 -7.73
N THR A 151 -12.97 -6.14 -7.88
CA THR A 151 -12.82 -7.40 -8.62
C THR A 151 -11.96 -8.38 -7.82
N THR A 152 -12.12 -9.66 -8.11
CA THR A 152 -11.14 -10.70 -7.77
C THR A 152 -10.62 -11.26 -9.08
N GLU A 153 -9.33 -11.07 -9.32
CA GLU A 153 -8.67 -11.42 -10.57
C GLU A 153 -7.62 -12.47 -10.35
N THR A 154 -7.54 -13.43 -11.27
CA THR A 154 -6.44 -14.39 -11.33
C THR A 154 -5.63 -14.12 -12.58
N TRP A 155 -4.36 -13.77 -12.43
CA TRP A 155 -3.42 -13.54 -13.52
C TRP A 155 -2.35 -14.61 -13.56
N ARG A 156 -1.93 -15.00 -14.76
CA ARG A 156 -0.78 -15.88 -15.01
C ARG A 156 0.32 -15.11 -15.73
N ALA A 157 1.56 -15.25 -15.29
CA ALA A 157 2.75 -14.79 -15.99
C ALA A 157 3.51 -16.00 -16.51
N THR A 158 4.04 -15.89 -17.71
CA THR A 158 4.98 -16.86 -18.30
C THR A 158 6.35 -16.22 -18.37
N TYR A 159 7.39 -16.96 -18.00
CA TYR A 159 8.76 -16.47 -18.01
C TYR A 159 9.55 -16.96 -19.23
N THR A 160 10.71 -16.36 -19.45
CA THR A 160 11.64 -16.75 -20.54
C THR A 160 12.06 -18.22 -20.49
N ASP A 161 12.09 -18.86 -19.32
CA ASP A 161 12.40 -20.28 -19.14
C ASP A 161 11.19 -21.22 -19.36
N GLY A 162 10.03 -20.65 -19.71
CA GLY A 162 8.77 -21.37 -19.92
C GLY A 162 8.01 -21.71 -18.65
N THR A 163 8.52 -21.35 -17.46
CA THR A 163 7.76 -21.49 -16.22
C THR A 163 6.62 -20.51 -16.15
N THR A 164 5.59 -20.84 -15.36
CA THR A 164 4.44 -19.98 -15.15
C THR A 164 4.16 -19.79 -13.68
N THR A 165 3.74 -18.59 -13.30
CA THR A 165 3.23 -18.29 -11.97
C THR A 165 1.84 -17.71 -12.09
N GLU A 166 1.01 -17.93 -11.07
CA GLU A 166 -0.35 -17.43 -11.01
C GLU A 166 -0.51 -16.63 -9.72
N ASP A 167 -1.22 -15.52 -9.79
CA ASP A 167 -1.59 -14.71 -8.64
C ASP A 167 -3.09 -14.45 -8.67
N THR A 168 -3.75 -14.56 -7.52
CA THR A 168 -5.14 -14.15 -7.37
C THR A 168 -5.20 -13.01 -6.39
N SER A 169 -5.64 -11.85 -6.84
CA SER A 169 -5.68 -10.63 -6.03
C SER A 169 -7.05 -9.98 -6.11
N ILE A 170 -7.41 -9.28 -5.03
CA ILE A 170 -8.56 -8.39 -5.03
C ILE A 170 -8.07 -7.04 -5.54
N ASN A 171 -8.72 -6.49 -6.55
CA ASN A 171 -8.48 -5.14 -7.05
C ASN A 171 -9.69 -4.27 -6.72
N ASN A 172 -9.44 -3.01 -6.38
CA ASN A 172 -10.45 -1.99 -6.15
C ASN A 172 -10.13 -0.83 -7.09
N TYR A 173 -10.79 -0.83 -8.25
CA TYR A 173 -10.65 0.19 -9.27
C TYR A 173 -11.43 1.45 -8.91
N SER A 174 -10.78 2.59 -9.09
CA SER A 174 -11.39 3.92 -9.08
C SER A 174 -11.57 4.43 -10.49
N LEU A 175 -12.81 4.70 -10.88
CA LEU A 175 -13.15 5.26 -12.18
C LEU A 175 -13.71 6.67 -12.05
N VAL A 176 -13.41 7.50 -13.04
CA VAL A 176 -13.92 8.86 -13.18
C VAL A 176 -14.45 9.07 -14.60
N LEU A 177 -15.50 9.88 -14.72
CA LEU A 177 -16.03 10.28 -16.01
C LEU A 177 -15.18 11.43 -16.57
N VAL A 178 -14.50 11.21 -17.71
CA VAL A 178 -13.72 12.22 -18.42
C VAL A 178 -14.46 12.55 -19.71
N GLY A 179 -15.13 13.69 -19.74
CA GLY A 179 -16.06 14.01 -20.82
C GLY A 179 -17.32 13.14 -20.72
N LEU A 180 -17.52 12.23 -21.68
CA LEU A 180 -18.62 11.26 -21.67
C LEU A 180 -18.14 9.81 -21.46
N ASP A 181 -16.83 9.61 -21.26
CA ASP A 181 -16.22 8.28 -21.20
C ASP A 181 -15.75 7.98 -19.77
N TRP A 182 -16.10 6.81 -19.26
CA TRP A 182 -15.57 6.31 -17.99
C TRP A 182 -14.14 5.85 -18.18
N LYS A 183 -13.24 6.29 -17.29
CA LYS A 183 -11.82 5.93 -17.30
C LYS A 183 -11.36 5.52 -15.91
N ILE A 184 -10.47 4.54 -15.84
CA ILE A 184 -9.79 4.13 -14.62
C ILE A 184 -8.74 5.18 -14.26
N SER A 185 -8.87 5.69 -13.03
CA SER A 185 -8.00 6.69 -12.41
C SER A 185 -7.04 6.08 -11.40
N GLY A 186 -7.33 4.87 -10.92
CA GLY A 186 -6.45 4.14 -10.01
C GLY A 186 -6.96 2.72 -9.80
N ASP A 187 -6.06 1.88 -9.33
CA ASP A 187 -6.34 0.52 -8.87
C ASP A 187 -5.60 0.34 -7.54
N THR A 188 -6.27 -0.26 -6.56
CA THR A 188 -5.71 -0.58 -5.25
C THR A 188 -5.96 -2.04 -4.96
N GLN A 189 -4.93 -2.75 -4.51
CA GLN A 189 -5.09 -4.13 -4.05
C GLN A 189 -5.30 -4.14 -2.53
N PRO A 190 -6.55 -4.32 -2.03
CA PRO A 190 -6.84 -4.32 -0.59
C PRO A 190 -6.30 -5.59 0.08
N SER A 191 -6.05 -6.60 -0.75
CA SER A 191 -5.49 -7.89 -0.40
C SER A 191 -4.51 -8.29 -1.49
N ALA A 192 -3.24 -7.92 -1.36
CA ALA A 192 -2.22 -8.83 -1.85
C ALA A 192 -2.45 -10.11 -1.04
N ASN A 193 -2.90 -11.18 -1.70
CA ASN A 193 -2.99 -12.50 -1.09
C ASN A 193 -1.57 -12.90 -0.69
N ILE A 194 -1.15 -12.54 0.52
CA ILE A 194 0.01 -13.15 1.15
C ILE A 194 -0.39 -14.62 1.34
N PRO A 195 0.25 -15.59 0.65
CA PRO A 195 0.02 -16.99 0.93
C PRO A 195 0.19 -17.20 2.44
N PRO A 196 -0.68 -17.96 3.13
CA PRO A 196 -0.45 -18.33 4.53
C PRO A 196 0.86 -19.13 4.60
N GLY A 197 1.97 -18.42 4.81
CA GLY A 197 3.33 -18.96 4.73
C GLY A 197 4.41 -18.03 4.15
N ALA A 198 4.07 -16.98 3.40
CA ALA A 198 5.07 -15.98 2.97
C ALA A 198 5.00 -14.75 3.89
N THR A 199 5.55 -14.85 5.09
CA THR A 199 5.80 -13.66 5.89
C THR A 199 6.62 -12.68 5.05
N PRO A 200 6.25 -11.40 4.88
CA PRO A 200 7.21 -10.37 4.50
C PRO A 200 8.12 -10.11 5.71
N GLY A 201 8.75 -11.18 6.21
CA GLY A 201 9.67 -11.26 7.32
C GLY A 201 10.99 -11.76 6.77
N GLY A 202 11.57 -10.96 5.86
CA GLY A 202 12.94 -11.16 5.42
C GLY A 202 13.90 -11.17 6.63
N PRO A 203 15.17 -11.56 6.43
CA PRO A 203 16.16 -11.48 7.49
C PRO A 203 16.16 -10.06 8.10
N PRO A 204 16.52 -9.91 9.38
CA PRO A 204 16.69 -8.60 9.99
C PRO A 204 17.49 -7.67 9.09
N ALA A 205 17.05 -6.43 8.94
CA ALA A 205 17.79 -5.45 8.17
C ALA A 205 19.21 -5.28 8.74
N THR A 206 20.15 -4.94 7.87
CA THR A 206 21.41 -4.41 8.37
C THR A 206 21.10 -3.10 9.10
N VAL A 207 21.52 -3.01 10.37
CA VAL A 207 21.23 -1.84 11.23
C VAL A 207 21.85 -0.59 10.59
N GLY A 208 21.01 0.34 10.14
CA GLY A 208 21.44 1.66 9.67
C GLY A 208 21.64 2.63 10.83
N SER A 209 20.71 2.61 11.79
CA SER A 209 20.80 3.35 13.05
C SER A 209 19.94 2.72 14.16
N THR A 210 20.00 3.26 15.37
CA THR A 210 19.17 2.82 16.50
C THR A 210 18.40 3.98 17.10
N SER A 211 17.17 3.73 17.54
CA SER A 211 16.32 4.70 18.25
C SER A 211 15.79 4.13 19.56
N ARG A 212 15.40 5.02 20.49
CA ARG A 212 14.81 4.64 21.78
C ARG A 212 13.33 4.30 21.70
N ASN A 213 12.68 4.75 20.64
CA ASN A 213 11.24 4.65 20.46
C ASN A 213 10.82 4.32 19.03
N TRP A 214 11.71 4.37 18.03
CA TRP A 214 11.34 4.08 16.63
C TRP A 214 11.98 2.79 16.10
N SER A 215 11.22 2.03 15.32
CA SER A 215 11.71 0.95 14.48
C SER A 215 11.06 1.04 13.10
N GLY A 216 11.82 0.89 12.02
CA GLY A 216 11.29 1.01 10.66
C GLY A 216 12.32 1.56 9.68
N TYR A 217 11.88 2.37 8.72
CA TYR A 217 12.75 2.98 7.70
C TYR A 217 12.64 4.50 7.66
N VAL A 218 13.78 5.15 7.43
CA VAL A 218 13.89 6.62 7.29
C VAL A 218 14.69 6.96 6.04
N ALA A 219 14.10 7.75 5.15
CA ALA A 219 14.79 8.36 4.01
C ALA A 219 15.14 9.83 4.32
N SER A 220 16.32 10.27 3.88
CA SER A 220 16.77 11.66 4.03
C SER A 220 17.63 12.09 2.83
N GLY A 221 18.15 13.33 2.86
CA GLY A 221 19.06 13.83 1.83
C GLY A 221 18.33 14.24 0.53
N GLY A 222 17.20 14.93 0.68
CA GLY A 222 16.37 15.49 -0.39
C GLY A 222 15.18 16.25 0.18
N THR A 223 14.28 16.70 -0.69
CA THR A 223 13.03 17.36 -0.31
C THR A 223 11.87 16.38 -0.41
N PHE A 224 11.18 16.12 0.71
CA PHE A 224 10.09 15.16 0.76
C PHE A 224 8.73 15.85 0.85
N THR A 225 7.90 15.71 -0.19
CA THR A 225 6.60 16.39 -0.27
C THR A 225 5.41 15.45 -0.13
N ALA A 226 5.64 14.14 -0.15
CA ALA A 226 4.62 13.16 0.19
C ALA A 226 5.24 11.87 0.75
N VAL A 227 4.47 11.16 1.56
CA VAL A 227 4.78 9.81 2.06
C VAL A 227 3.48 9.01 2.18
N SER A 228 3.55 7.71 1.92
CA SER A 228 2.44 6.80 2.13
C SER A 228 2.91 5.39 2.48
N ALA A 229 2.05 4.62 3.13
CA ALA A 229 2.14 3.17 3.23
C ALA A 229 0.80 2.55 3.60
N THR A 230 0.72 1.23 3.43
CA THR A 230 -0.37 0.38 3.90
C THR A 230 0.14 -0.57 4.96
N TRP A 231 -0.66 -0.84 5.99
CA TRP A 231 -0.40 -1.89 6.96
C TRP A 231 -1.69 -2.51 7.48
N THR A 232 -1.57 -3.70 8.06
CA THR A 232 -2.63 -4.30 8.88
C THR A 232 -2.45 -3.87 10.33
N VAL A 233 -3.50 -3.30 10.94
CA VAL A 233 -3.51 -2.89 12.35
C VAL A 233 -3.18 -4.11 13.23
N PRO A 234 -2.14 -4.05 14.07
CA PRO A 234 -1.66 -5.21 14.80
C PRO A 234 -2.69 -5.75 15.80
N THR A 235 -2.71 -7.07 15.95
CA THR A 235 -3.46 -7.72 17.03
C THR A 235 -2.62 -7.69 18.30
N VAL A 236 -2.95 -6.78 19.22
CA VAL A 236 -2.22 -6.62 20.47
C VAL A 236 -2.81 -7.52 21.54
N SER A 237 -1.95 -8.28 22.20
CA SER A 237 -2.37 -9.09 23.34
C SER A 237 -2.46 -8.24 24.60
N ALA A 238 -3.63 -8.24 25.25
CA ALA A 238 -3.81 -7.71 26.60
C ALA A 238 -3.10 -8.60 27.63
N SER A 239 -1.77 -8.54 27.70
CA SER A 239 -1.02 -9.20 28.77
C SER A 239 -1.33 -8.50 30.10
N THR A 240 -1.87 -9.26 31.06
CA THR A 240 -2.36 -8.79 32.36
C THR A 240 -1.26 -8.49 33.39
N SER A 241 0.02 -8.44 33.01
CA SER A 241 1.12 -8.18 33.95
C SER A 241 1.63 -6.73 33.89
N GLY A 242 1.18 -5.94 34.87
CA GLY A 242 1.72 -4.62 35.20
C GLY A 242 0.66 -3.51 35.22
N ALA A 243 0.80 -2.56 36.16
CA ALA A 243 -0.11 -1.42 36.34
C ALA A 243 0.13 -0.26 35.35
N SER A 244 1.16 -0.35 34.50
CA SER A 244 1.52 0.71 33.55
C SER A 244 0.83 0.50 32.21
N ALA A 245 0.25 1.58 31.66
CA ALA A 245 -0.24 1.59 30.29
C ALA A 245 0.89 1.19 29.31
N ARG A 246 0.52 0.41 28.30
CA ARG A 246 1.41 0.01 27.21
C ARG A 246 0.82 0.48 25.89
N ALA A 247 1.66 0.77 24.92
CA ALA A 247 1.18 1.21 23.62
C ALA A 247 2.19 0.93 22.52
N ASP A 248 1.66 0.85 21.31
CA ASP A 248 2.36 0.89 20.04
C ASP A 248 1.67 1.89 19.11
N ALA A 249 2.41 2.39 18.11
CA ALA A 249 1.84 3.19 17.04
C ALA A 249 2.55 2.91 15.72
N THR A 250 1.76 2.63 14.69
CA THR A 250 2.22 2.45 13.31
C THR A 250 1.86 3.70 12.50
N TRP A 251 2.84 4.34 11.85
CA TRP A 251 2.62 5.61 11.18
C TRP A 251 3.58 5.90 10.03
N VAL A 252 3.21 6.90 9.23
CA VAL A 252 4.07 7.56 8.24
C VAL A 252 4.23 9.04 8.53
N GLY A 253 5.39 9.60 8.20
CA GLY A 253 5.75 10.97 8.57
C GLY A 253 6.65 11.68 7.57
N ILE A 254 6.65 13.01 7.67
CA ILE A 254 7.58 13.90 6.98
C ILE A 254 8.25 14.83 7.99
N GLY A 255 9.59 14.88 7.95
CA GLY A 255 10.43 15.65 8.85
C GLY A 255 10.93 14.85 10.06
N GLY A 256 11.51 15.49 11.06
CA GLY A 256 11.67 14.91 12.41
C GLY A 256 12.85 13.96 12.58
N ALA A 257 13.29 13.26 11.52
CA ALA A 257 14.46 12.40 11.61
C ALA A 257 15.77 13.19 11.63
N THR A 258 15.82 14.33 10.94
CA THR A 258 17.00 15.22 10.89
C THR A 258 16.70 16.64 11.39
N SER A 259 15.50 16.87 11.90
CA SER A 259 14.98 18.15 12.36
C SER A 259 14.08 17.97 13.60
N THR A 260 13.45 19.04 14.09
CA THR A 260 12.52 18.97 15.23
C THR A 260 11.05 19.11 14.83
N ASP A 261 10.78 19.35 13.55
CA ASP A 261 9.43 19.44 12.99
C ASP A 261 9.00 18.08 12.45
N LEU A 262 7.78 17.64 12.67
CA LEU A 262 7.26 16.37 12.18
C LEU A 262 5.75 16.48 11.97
N VAL A 263 5.29 16.21 10.76
CA VAL A 263 3.88 15.95 10.46
C VAL A 263 3.73 14.45 10.23
N GLN A 264 2.79 13.83 10.94
CA GLN A 264 2.65 12.38 10.93
C GLN A 264 1.20 11.96 11.18
N ALA A 265 0.86 10.76 10.69
CA ALA A 265 -0.45 10.17 10.85
C ALA A 265 -0.35 8.65 10.87
N GLY A 266 -1.26 8.01 11.59
CA GLY A 266 -1.23 6.57 11.72
C GLY A 266 -2.33 5.99 12.60
N THR A 267 -2.09 4.77 13.04
CA THR A 267 -2.93 4.04 13.99
C THR A 267 -2.13 3.74 15.25
N GLN A 268 -2.80 3.59 16.38
CA GLN A 268 -2.18 3.17 17.62
C GLN A 268 -3.03 2.14 18.34
N ALA A 269 -2.38 1.30 19.14
CA ALA A 269 -3.02 0.49 20.14
C ALA A 269 -2.55 0.93 21.53
N THR A 270 -3.47 0.97 22.49
CA THR A 270 -3.16 1.24 23.89
C THR A 270 -3.77 0.15 24.76
N VAL A 271 -2.95 -0.47 25.61
CA VAL A 271 -3.37 -1.44 26.61
C VAL A 271 -3.42 -0.76 27.98
N THR A 272 -4.63 -0.56 28.49
CA THR A 272 -4.88 -0.01 29.83
C THR A 272 -5.80 -0.93 30.61
N ASN A 273 -5.40 -1.35 31.82
CA ASN A 273 -6.18 -2.25 32.68
C ASN A 273 -6.64 -3.55 31.97
N GLY A 274 -5.81 -4.10 31.08
CA GLY A 274 -6.13 -5.30 30.32
C GLY A 274 -7.14 -5.09 29.18
N VAL A 275 -7.48 -3.84 28.86
CA VAL A 275 -8.33 -3.49 27.71
C VAL A 275 -7.45 -2.88 26.62
N VAL A 276 -7.55 -3.42 25.41
CA VAL A 276 -6.91 -2.85 24.22
C VAL A 276 -7.87 -1.84 23.59
N GLN A 277 -7.37 -0.65 23.29
CA GLN A 277 -8.09 0.39 22.56
C GLN A 277 -7.29 0.74 21.31
N TYR A 278 -7.98 0.86 20.19
CA TYR A 278 -7.41 1.22 18.90
C TYR A 278 -7.90 2.61 18.50
N SER A 279 -7.02 3.46 17.98
CA SER A 279 -7.41 4.73 17.40
C SER A 279 -6.57 5.10 16.19
N ALA A 280 -7.16 5.85 15.27
CA ALA A 280 -6.46 6.55 14.20
C ALA A 280 -6.21 7.99 14.63
N TRP A 281 -5.05 8.55 14.28
CA TRP A 281 -4.61 9.85 14.79
C TRP A 281 -3.77 10.62 13.77
N VAL A 282 -3.67 11.92 14.00
CA VAL A 282 -2.77 12.84 13.27
C VAL A 282 -2.03 13.74 14.26
N GLU A 283 -0.79 14.11 13.95
CA GLU A 283 0.04 14.96 14.80
C GLU A 283 0.94 15.89 14.00
N THR A 284 1.18 17.06 14.56
CA THR A 284 2.14 18.06 14.06
C THR A 284 2.98 18.58 15.22
N LEU A 285 4.22 18.10 15.36
CA LEU A 285 5.06 18.45 16.51
C LEU A 285 5.35 19.96 16.57
N PRO A 286 5.35 20.58 17.77
CA PRO A 286 5.30 19.97 19.10
C PRO A 286 3.88 19.81 19.68
N GLN A 287 2.82 19.97 18.87
CA GLN A 287 1.47 19.72 19.37
C GLN A 287 1.28 18.23 19.63
N ALA A 288 0.47 17.89 20.64
CA ALA A 288 0.11 16.52 20.91
C ALA A 288 -0.75 15.94 19.77
N SER A 289 -0.65 14.62 19.59
CA SER A 289 -1.52 13.88 18.68
C SER A 289 -3.00 14.10 19.01
N ARG A 290 -3.82 14.08 17.95
CA ARG A 290 -5.28 14.11 18.06
C ARG A 290 -5.86 12.89 17.37
N ASP A 291 -6.76 12.20 18.04
CA ASP A 291 -7.56 11.15 17.40
C ASP A 291 -8.45 11.77 16.32
N VAL A 292 -8.67 11.02 15.26
CA VAL A 292 -9.60 11.37 14.18
C VAL A 292 -10.83 10.47 14.22
N SER A 293 -11.93 10.94 13.65
CA SER A 293 -13.17 10.17 13.54
C SER A 293 -13.06 9.11 12.44
N LEU A 294 -12.25 8.08 12.68
CA LEU A 294 -12.09 6.90 11.84
C LEU A 294 -12.00 5.67 12.74
N ALA A 295 -12.93 4.73 12.58
CA ALA A 295 -12.89 3.48 13.32
C ALA A 295 -11.78 2.58 12.75
N VAL A 296 -10.93 2.07 13.64
CA VAL A 296 -9.90 1.08 13.33
C VAL A 296 -9.89 0.03 14.42
N THR A 297 -9.71 -1.23 14.02
CA THR A 297 -9.64 -2.38 14.92
C THR A 297 -8.53 -3.34 14.48
N ALA A 298 -8.16 -4.27 15.36
CA ALA A 298 -7.18 -5.30 15.04
C ALA A 298 -7.54 -6.05 13.75
N GLY A 299 -6.58 -6.18 12.84
CA GLY A 299 -6.76 -6.89 11.56
C GLY A 299 -7.31 -6.03 10.42
N ASP A 300 -7.70 -4.78 10.67
CA ASP A 300 -8.07 -3.86 9.59
C ASP A 300 -6.83 -3.50 8.76
N THR A 301 -6.99 -3.45 7.44
CA THR A 301 -5.99 -2.90 6.54
C THR A 301 -6.20 -1.39 6.42
N VAL A 302 -5.16 -0.61 6.66
CA VAL A 302 -5.19 0.84 6.66
C VAL A 302 -4.11 1.38 5.74
N THR A 303 -4.50 2.31 4.86
CA THR A 303 -3.58 3.09 4.02
C THR A 303 -3.53 4.51 4.54
N VAL A 304 -2.32 5.02 4.79
CA VAL A 304 -2.10 6.39 5.25
C VAL A 304 -1.23 7.14 4.24
N SER A 305 -1.61 8.38 3.94
CA SER A 305 -0.81 9.28 3.12
C SER A 305 -0.79 10.71 3.66
N LEU A 306 0.37 11.34 3.52
CA LEU A 306 0.57 12.77 3.72
C LEU A 306 1.07 13.34 2.40
N ALA A 307 0.44 14.41 1.92
CA ALA A 307 0.84 15.08 0.68
C ALA A 307 0.77 16.60 0.83
N GLN A 308 1.90 17.26 0.59
CA GLN A 308 1.98 18.71 0.58
C GLN A 308 1.25 19.26 -0.65
N GLN A 309 0.17 20.01 -0.41
CA GLN A 309 -0.63 20.64 -1.47
C GLN A 309 0.03 21.94 -1.94
N THR A 310 0.44 22.75 -0.96
CA THR A 310 1.24 23.97 -1.13
C THR A 310 2.21 24.04 0.04
N ALA A 311 3.26 24.86 -0.07
CA ALA A 311 4.25 25.00 0.99
C ALA A 311 3.57 25.28 2.34
N GLY A 312 3.80 24.39 3.31
CA GLY A 312 3.22 24.49 4.64
C GLY A 312 1.76 24.03 4.77
N THR A 313 1.14 23.47 3.73
CA THR A 313 -0.22 22.92 3.78
C THR A 313 -0.21 21.46 3.36
N TRP A 314 -0.62 20.58 4.26
CA TRP A 314 -0.57 19.13 4.09
C TRP A 314 -1.98 18.56 4.06
N ASN A 315 -2.29 17.78 3.02
CA ASN A 315 -3.42 16.89 3.05
C ASN A 315 -3.01 15.56 3.71
N ILE A 316 -3.80 15.10 4.66
CA ILE A 316 -3.62 13.85 5.39
C ILE A 316 -4.83 12.97 5.11
N THR A 317 -4.59 11.76 4.62
CA THR A 317 -5.62 10.75 4.37
C THR A 317 -5.30 9.50 5.16
N ILE A 318 -6.28 8.97 5.89
CA ILE A 318 -6.23 7.66 6.54
C ILE A 318 -7.46 6.90 6.04
N GLN A 319 -7.24 5.84 5.28
CA GLN A 319 -8.30 5.01 4.72
C GLN A 319 -8.25 3.64 5.37
N ASN A 320 -9.32 3.27 6.08
CA ASN A 320 -9.53 1.89 6.48
C ASN A 320 -10.10 1.15 5.26
N THR A 321 -9.27 0.39 4.55
CA THR A 321 -9.69 -0.31 3.33
C THR A 321 -10.56 -1.52 3.64
N THR A 322 -10.53 -2.03 4.88
CA THR A 322 -11.42 -3.10 5.35
C THR A 322 -12.85 -2.61 5.54
N SER A 323 -13.06 -1.46 6.19
CA SER A 323 -14.40 -0.89 6.38
C SER A 323 -14.87 0.01 5.24
N GLY A 324 -13.93 0.55 4.45
CA GLY A 324 -14.18 1.57 3.44
C GLY A 324 -14.25 3.00 3.98
N ASP A 325 -14.12 3.19 5.30
CA ASP A 325 -14.15 4.52 5.91
C ASP A 325 -12.87 5.30 5.62
N VAL A 326 -13.02 6.63 5.48
CA VAL A 326 -11.91 7.52 5.15
C VAL A 326 -11.93 8.75 6.04
N TYR A 327 -10.80 9.04 6.66
CA TYR A 327 -10.47 10.36 7.14
C TYR A 327 -9.68 11.10 6.07
N ASN A 328 -10.12 12.32 5.74
CA ASN A 328 -9.39 13.25 4.88
C ASN A 328 -9.41 14.63 5.53
N GLY A 329 -8.23 15.17 5.84
CA GLY A 329 -8.11 16.44 6.54
C GLY A 329 -6.87 17.20 6.11
N THR A 330 -6.96 18.53 6.15
CA THR A 330 -5.83 19.40 5.85
C THR A 330 -5.25 20.00 7.14
N VAL A 331 -3.92 20.08 7.24
CA VAL A 331 -3.22 20.81 8.30
C VAL A 331 -2.28 21.86 7.71
N THR A 332 -2.19 23.01 8.37
CA THR A 332 -1.15 24.01 8.08
C THR A 332 0.00 23.79 9.03
N TYR A 333 1.15 23.39 8.48
CA TYR A 333 2.35 23.04 9.24
C TYR A 333 3.63 23.34 8.45
N PRO A 334 4.51 24.23 8.94
CA PRO A 334 5.75 24.59 8.27
C PRO A 334 6.83 23.52 8.50
N SER A 335 6.71 22.39 7.81
CA SER A 335 7.72 21.34 7.85
C SER A 335 8.98 21.74 7.07
N SER A 336 10.14 21.28 7.55
CA SER A 336 11.42 21.31 6.87
C SER A 336 11.51 20.36 5.68
N VAL A 337 10.54 19.44 5.50
CA VAL A 337 10.49 18.45 4.42
C VAL A 337 11.78 17.65 4.26
N SER A 338 12.53 17.46 5.36
CA SER A 338 13.91 16.96 5.35
C SER A 338 14.04 15.45 5.20
N SER A 339 12.97 14.72 5.52
CA SER A 339 12.95 13.27 5.61
C SER A 339 11.55 12.72 5.42
N ALA A 340 11.46 11.43 5.10
CA ALA A 340 10.23 10.65 5.09
C ALA A 340 10.43 9.36 5.90
N GLU A 341 9.43 8.96 6.68
CA GLU A 341 9.54 7.84 7.61
C GLU A 341 8.34 6.89 7.54
N TRP A 342 8.62 5.60 7.78
CA TRP A 342 7.65 4.51 7.94
C TRP A 342 7.99 3.73 9.21
N ILE A 343 7.24 3.97 10.28
CA ILE A 343 7.70 3.68 11.65
C ILE A 343 6.64 2.93 12.45
N GLU A 344 7.14 1.95 13.18
CA GLU A 344 6.51 1.39 14.37
C GLU A 344 7.18 2.01 15.60
N GLU A 345 6.37 2.64 16.46
CA GLU A 345 6.83 3.46 17.57
C GLU A 345 6.36 2.94 18.94
N ALA A 346 7.21 3.11 19.96
CA ALA A 346 6.81 3.18 21.36
C ALA A 346 6.46 4.65 21.71
N PRO A 347 5.17 5.04 21.80
CA PRO A 347 4.81 6.46 21.90
C PRO A 347 5.30 7.11 23.19
N THR A 348 5.41 8.43 23.21
CA THR A 348 5.78 9.20 24.42
C THR A 348 4.55 9.77 25.11
N ALA A 349 4.36 9.46 26.40
CA ALA A 349 3.25 10.02 27.20
C ALA A 349 3.70 11.31 27.90
N GLY A 350 3.71 12.43 27.17
CA GLY A 350 3.99 13.76 27.73
C GLY A 350 5.29 13.82 28.55
N LYS A 351 5.23 14.33 29.79
CA LYS A 351 6.40 14.42 30.70
C LYS A 351 6.87 13.06 31.25
N GLY A 352 6.15 11.97 30.97
CA GLY A 352 6.43 10.63 31.48
C GLY A 352 7.49 9.85 30.71
N GLY A 353 7.93 10.35 29.55
CA GLY A 353 8.86 9.65 28.66
C GLY A 353 8.19 8.56 27.82
N VAL A 354 9.01 7.76 27.15
CA VAL A 354 8.58 6.65 26.27
C VAL A 354 7.73 5.66 27.06
N VAL A 355 6.52 5.40 26.58
CA VAL A 355 5.59 4.41 27.14
C VAL A 355 6.18 3.02 26.97
N VAL A 356 5.81 2.10 27.85
CA VAL A 356 6.25 0.71 27.72
C VAL A 356 5.65 0.13 26.44
N LEU A 357 6.51 -0.23 25.48
CA LEU A 357 6.09 -0.91 24.25
C LEU A 357 5.34 -2.19 24.58
N ASP A 358 4.19 -2.38 23.96
CA ASP A 358 3.38 -3.59 24.14
C ASP A 358 3.92 -4.78 23.33
N ARG A 359 3.03 -5.72 22.99
CA ARG A 359 3.34 -6.93 22.23
C ARG A 359 2.52 -6.96 20.93
N PHE A 360 2.69 -5.95 20.08
CA PHE A 360 2.11 -5.87 18.73
C PHE A 360 2.46 -7.05 17.81
N GLY A 361 3.49 -7.84 18.16
CA GLY A 361 3.93 -8.99 17.36
C GLY A 361 4.71 -8.51 16.14
N THR A 362 4.08 -8.55 14.97
CA THR A 362 4.69 -8.12 13.71
C THR A 362 3.71 -7.24 12.95
N VAL A 363 4.19 -6.08 12.50
CA VAL A 363 3.48 -5.17 11.61
C VAL A 363 4.13 -5.23 10.24
N GLN A 364 3.31 -5.36 9.20
CA GLN A 364 3.76 -5.39 7.81
C GLN A 364 3.44 -4.06 7.13
N PHE A 365 4.46 -3.39 6.62
CA PHE A 365 4.33 -2.26 5.72
C PHE A 365 4.40 -2.76 4.28
N THR A 366 3.48 -2.32 3.44
CA THR A 366 3.45 -2.54 1.99
C THR A 366 3.10 -1.23 1.30
N ASN A 367 3.30 -1.16 -0.03
CA ASN A 367 3.03 0.03 -0.84
C ASN A 367 3.67 1.30 -0.24
N ALA A 368 4.83 1.15 0.40
CA ALA A 368 5.53 2.26 1.01
C ALA A 368 6.14 3.13 -0.09
N SER A 369 5.88 4.42 -0.05
CA SER A 369 6.32 5.34 -1.10
C SER A 369 6.53 6.75 -0.56
N ALA A 370 7.45 7.49 -1.15
CA ALA A 370 7.67 8.89 -0.85
C ALA A 370 7.92 9.69 -2.13
N VAL A 371 7.51 10.96 -2.15
CA VAL A 371 7.90 11.90 -3.20
C VAL A 371 9.14 12.65 -2.74
N LYS A 372 10.30 12.27 -3.29
CA LYS A 372 11.61 12.89 -3.05
C LYS A 372 12.02 13.71 -4.27
N ASP A 373 12.27 15.00 -4.08
CA ASP A 373 12.71 15.92 -5.14
C ASP A 373 11.77 15.90 -6.38
N GLY A 374 10.47 15.75 -6.12
CA GLY A 374 9.43 15.69 -7.16
C GLY A 374 9.26 14.33 -7.84
N GLN A 375 10.00 13.30 -7.41
CA GLN A 375 9.87 11.93 -7.93
C GLN A 375 9.27 11.00 -6.89
N THR A 376 8.26 10.23 -7.28
CA THR A 376 7.74 9.13 -6.46
C THR A 376 8.74 7.98 -6.46
N LEU A 377 9.21 7.59 -5.27
CA LEU A 377 10.23 6.57 -5.06
C LEU A 377 9.78 5.59 -3.97
N THR A 378 10.15 4.33 -4.11
CA THR A 378 10.11 3.34 -3.02
C THR A 378 11.12 3.71 -1.93
N PRO A 379 10.98 3.21 -0.68
CA PRO A 379 11.98 3.35 0.37
C PRO A 379 13.40 3.00 -0.10
N ALA A 380 13.58 1.90 -0.83
CA ALA A 380 14.88 1.51 -1.36
C ALA A 380 15.46 2.58 -2.30
N ALA A 381 14.67 3.05 -3.27
CA ALA A 381 15.10 4.05 -4.23
C ALA A 381 15.30 5.45 -3.60
N ALA A 382 14.56 5.77 -2.54
CA ALA A 382 14.73 6.99 -1.76
C ALA A 382 16.01 6.99 -0.90
N GLY A 383 16.68 5.83 -0.77
CA GLY A 383 17.85 5.64 0.09
C GLY A 383 17.47 5.49 1.56
N ALA A 384 16.31 4.91 1.85
CA ALA A 384 15.84 4.72 3.22
C ALA A 384 16.75 3.74 3.97
N THR A 385 17.04 4.06 5.24
CA THR A 385 17.87 3.24 6.11
C THR A 385 17.07 2.70 7.27
N ALA A 386 17.37 1.47 7.68
CA ALA A 386 16.69 0.80 8.77
C ALA A 386 17.05 1.41 10.13
N VAL A 387 16.04 1.67 10.95
CA VAL A 387 16.15 2.08 12.35
C VAL A 387 15.71 0.91 13.22
N THR A 388 16.58 0.47 14.13
CA THR A 388 16.24 -0.57 15.12
C THR A 388 15.87 0.07 16.46
N MET A 389 14.76 -0.36 17.06
CA MET A 389 14.38 0.15 18.38
C MET A 389 15.15 -0.57 19.47
N VAL A 390 15.84 0.18 20.33
CA VAL A 390 16.65 -0.34 21.43
C VAL A 390 16.33 0.37 22.73
N ASN A 391 16.30 -0.36 23.83
CA ASN A 391 16.32 0.23 25.16
C ASN A 391 17.72 0.75 25.46
N ASN A 392 17.93 2.06 25.40
CA ASN A 392 19.26 2.66 25.60
C ASN A 392 19.85 2.45 27.01
N LYS A 393 19.05 2.06 28.01
CA LYS A 393 19.54 1.75 29.37
C LYS A 393 20.09 0.33 29.46
N THR A 394 19.53 -0.61 28.71
CA THR A 394 19.87 -2.04 28.81
C THR A 394 20.57 -2.58 27.57
N GLY A 395 20.57 -1.85 26.46
CA GLY A 395 21.07 -2.30 25.15
C GLY A 395 20.19 -3.34 24.47
N VAL A 396 19.04 -3.69 25.05
CA VAL A 396 18.14 -4.73 24.52
C VAL A 396 17.37 -4.19 23.32
N THR A 397 17.39 -4.93 22.22
CA THR A 397 16.54 -4.68 21.06
C THR A 397 15.07 -4.91 21.41
N LEU A 398 14.23 -3.91 21.16
CA LEU A 398 12.79 -3.95 21.43
C LEU A 398 11.99 -4.27 20.18
N ALA A 399 12.37 -3.73 19.02
CA ALA A 399 11.75 -4.01 17.74
C ALA A 399 12.78 -3.91 16.62
N THR A 400 12.64 -4.78 15.61
CA THR A 400 13.59 -4.88 14.50
C THR A 400 12.86 -4.85 13.17
N PRO A 401 13.25 -3.97 12.24
CA PRO A 401 12.75 -4.04 10.87
C PRO A 401 13.40 -5.22 10.12
N SER A 402 12.65 -5.89 9.25
CA SER A 402 13.24 -6.76 8.24
C SER A 402 14.00 -5.93 7.21
N ALA A 403 14.87 -6.58 6.44
CA ALA A 403 15.32 -6.00 5.16
C ALA A 403 14.10 -5.62 4.31
N LEU A 404 14.25 -4.57 3.50
CA LEU A 404 13.28 -4.26 2.45
C LEU A 404 13.13 -5.47 1.53
N GLY A 405 11.90 -5.71 1.09
CA GLY A 405 11.58 -6.73 0.11
C GLY A 405 12.28 -6.45 -1.24
N PRO A 406 12.28 -7.43 -2.16
CA PRO A 406 12.80 -7.25 -3.51
C PRO A 406 12.09 -6.13 -4.29
N ASP A 407 10.86 -5.81 -3.92
CA ASP A 407 10.06 -4.67 -4.42
C ASP A 407 10.61 -3.30 -3.97
N GLY A 408 11.46 -3.27 -2.95
CA GLY A 408 12.04 -2.07 -2.37
C GLY A 408 11.07 -1.24 -1.54
N GLU A 409 9.85 -1.72 -1.32
CA GLU A 409 8.76 -1.00 -0.65
C GLU A 409 8.09 -1.77 0.49
N SER A 410 8.21 -3.09 0.53
CA SER A 410 7.62 -3.88 1.62
C SER A 410 8.65 -4.19 2.71
N PHE A 411 8.22 -4.17 3.97
CA PHE A 411 9.03 -4.66 5.09
C PHE A 411 8.16 -5.00 6.31
N ALA A 412 8.69 -5.78 7.24
CA ALA A 412 8.11 -6.00 8.56
C ALA A 412 8.80 -5.16 9.62
N VAL A 413 8.09 -4.83 10.70
CA VAL A 413 8.69 -4.57 12.00
C VAL A 413 8.22 -5.63 12.98
N THR A 414 9.15 -6.31 13.65
CA THR A 414 8.84 -7.38 14.63
C THR A 414 9.31 -7.00 16.03
N ARG A 415 8.42 -7.20 17.00
CA ARG A 415 8.68 -7.07 18.43
C ARG A 415 9.61 -8.19 18.93
N GLY A 416 10.71 -7.80 19.58
CA GLY A 416 11.72 -8.70 20.17
C GLY A 416 11.37 -9.32 21.52
#